data_AF-A0A4S3PUG7-F1
#
_entry.id   AF-A0A4S3PUG7-F1
#
_cell.length_a   1.000
_cell.length_b   1.000
_cell.length_c   1.000
_cell.angle_alpha   90.00
_cell.angle_beta   90.00
_cell.angle_gamma   90.00
#
_symmetry.space_group_name_H-M   'P 1'
#
loop_
_entity.id
_entity.type
_entity.pdbx_description
1 polymer ?
#
loop_
_entity_poly.entity_id
_entity_poly.type
_entity_poly.pdbx_seq_one_letter_code
_entity_poly.pdbx_strand_id
1 'polypeptide(L)'
;MERRGVSRNTFSYSNNNDTSVSRGEVRGKSTSTCQQLADIIGGVVITAAPVCVVQRLRDINATILRLQTQSPLALPFALSFESNGLNLGESVVLQREINPFMRELQKRGLIVTAVHNHWLFDEPRLMYMHWENAGDDPFDFATKSFEAAKAARLFKR
;
A
#
# COMPACT_ATOMS: atom_id res chain seq x y z
N MET A 1 49.78 -15.64 -23.98
CA MET A 1 48.53 -15.86 -23.21
C MET A 1 47.38 -15.27 -24.01
N GLU A 2 46.57 -16.17 -24.53
CA GLU A 2 45.60 -15.98 -25.62
C GLU A 2 44.25 -15.51 -25.06
N ARG A 3 43.68 -14.43 -25.60
CA ARG A 3 42.36 -13.92 -25.19
C ARG A 3 41.27 -14.64 -25.99
N ARG A 4 40.52 -15.53 -25.33
CA ARG A 4 39.32 -16.16 -25.89
C ARG A 4 38.18 -15.14 -26.01
N GLY A 5 37.60 -15.07 -27.21
CA GLY A 5 36.40 -14.29 -27.50
C GLY A 5 35.13 -14.92 -26.93
N VAL A 6 34.21 -14.07 -26.47
CA VAL A 6 32.85 -14.47 -26.06
C VAL A 6 31.90 -14.17 -27.22
N SER A 7 31.18 -15.20 -27.64
CA SER A 7 30.18 -15.18 -28.72
C SER A 7 28.98 -14.30 -28.35
N ARG A 8 28.54 -13.46 -29.28
CA ARG A 8 27.30 -12.67 -29.20
C ARG A 8 26.14 -13.51 -29.74
N ASN A 9 25.20 -13.90 -28.88
CA ASN A 9 23.90 -14.41 -29.32
C ASN A 9 23.01 -13.23 -29.74
N THR A 10 22.65 -13.20 -31.02
CA THR A 10 21.60 -12.35 -31.60
C THR A 10 20.25 -13.03 -31.41
N PHE A 11 19.33 -12.42 -30.65
CA PHE A 11 17.91 -12.78 -30.65
C PHE A 11 17.15 -11.74 -31.48
N SER A 12 16.47 -12.21 -32.53
CA SER A 12 15.63 -11.44 -33.44
C SER A 12 14.28 -11.13 -32.78
N TYR A 13 13.87 -9.86 -32.79
CA TYR A 13 12.51 -9.44 -32.49
C TYR A 13 11.67 -9.49 -33.78
N SER A 14 10.58 -10.24 -33.75
CA SER A 14 9.55 -10.21 -34.79
C SER A 14 8.50 -9.16 -34.43
N ASN A 15 8.38 -8.12 -35.25
CA ASN A 15 7.34 -7.10 -35.17
C ASN A 15 6.08 -7.62 -35.89
N ASN A 16 5.00 -7.85 -35.16
CA ASN A 16 3.67 -8.01 -35.75
C ASN A 16 2.85 -6.77 -35.45
N ASN A 17 2.78 -5.89 -36.45
CA ASN A 17 1.95 -4.69 -36.44
C ASN A 17 0.93 -4.86 -37.56
N ASP A 18 -0.26 -5.39 -37.25
CA ASP A 18 -1.43 -5.17 -38.08
C ASP A 18 -2.73 -5.49 -37.34
N THR A 19 -3.64 -4.51 -37.23
CA THR A 19 -5.05 -4.55 -37.64
C THR A 19 -5.94 -3.55 -36.89
N SER A 20 -6.47 -2.60 -37.67
CA SER A 20 -7.79 -1.95 -37.58
C SER A 20 -8.38 -1.56 -36.21
N VAL A 21 -8.24 -0.27 -35.88
CA VAL A 21 -9.05 0.42 -34.86
C VAL A 21 -10.49 0.55 -35.35
N SER A 22 -11.38 -0.31 -34.83
CA SER A 22 -12.83 -0.09 -34.88
C SER A 22 -13.26 0.67 -33.62
N ARG A 23 -13.88 1.83 -33.82
CA ARG A 23 -14.47 2.67 -32.77
C ARG A 23 -15.63 1.92 -32.10
N GLY A 24 -15.37 1.35 -30.93
CA GLY A 24 -16.39 0.74 -30.06
C GLY A 24 -16.52 1.52 -28.75
N GLU A 25 -17.70 2.12 -28.55
CA GLU A 25 -18.36 2.48 -27.29
C GLU A 25 -17.57 2.37 -25.97
N VAL A 26 -17.35 3.52 -25.30
CA VAL A 26 -16.97 3.58 -23.88
C VAL A 26 -18.17 3.15 -23.04
N ARG A 27 -18.36 1.85 -22.83
CA ARG A 27 -19.15 1.34 -21.70
C ARG A 27 -18.42 1.71 -20.43
N GLY A 28 -19.06 2.48 -19.55
CA GLY A 28 -18.54 2.82 -18.22
C GLY A 28 -18.04 1.56 -17.52
N LYS A 29 -16.73 1.44 -17.37
CA LYS A 29 -16.07 0.27 -16.78
C LYS A 29 -16.40 0.27 -15.29
N SER A 30 -17.23 -0.66 -14.80
CA SER A 30 -17.46 -0.79 -13.36
C SER A 30 -16.11 -1.12 -12.70
N THR A 31 -15.64 -0.25 -11.82
CA THR A 31 -14.41 -0.47 -11.03
C THR A 31 -14.59 -1.71 -10.14
N SER A 32 -13.55 -2.54 -10.01
CA SER A 32 -13.61 -3.71 -9.11
C SER A 32 -13.80 -3.26 -7.66
N THR A 33 -14.38 -4.12 -6.81
CA THR A 33 -14.51 -3.85 -5.36
C THR A 33 -13.17 -3.50 -4.72
N CYS A 34 -12.10 -4.20 -5.09
CA CYS A 34 -10.76 -3.90 -4.57
C CYS A 34 -10.27 -2.51 -5.01
N GLN A 35 -10.60 -2.07 -6.23
CA GLN A 35 -10.29 -0.71 -6.66
C GLN A 35 -11.09 0.33 -5.87
N GLN A 36 -12.38 0.09 -5.62
CA GLN A 36 -13.20 0.99 -4.81
C GLN A 36 -12.66 1.13 -3.38
N LEU A 37 -12.15 0.05 -2.79
CA LEU A 37 -11.48 0.09 -1.49
C LEU A 37 -10.17 0.90 -1.53
N ALA A 38 -9.41 0.81 -2.62
CA ALA A 38 -8.21 1.63 -2.82
C ALA A 38 -8.57 3.12 -2.92
N ASP A 39 -9.68 3.44 -3.59
CA ASP A 39 -10.13 4.81 -3.78
C ASP A 39 -10.48 5.51 -2.45
N ILE A 40 -11.02 4.78 -1.46
CA ILE A 40 -11.34 5.31 -0.11
C ILE A 40 -10.11 5.95 0.55
N ILE A 41 -8.96 5.28 0.44
CA ILE A 41 -7.73 5.76 1.07
C ILE A 41 -6.97 6.71 0.14
N GLY A 42 -7.42 6.91 -1.10
CA GLY A 42 -6.68 7.60 -2.16
C GLY A 42 -5.40 6.86 -2.55
N GLY A 43 -5.46 5.53 -2.55
CA GLY A 43 -4.34 4.63 -2.80
C GLY A 43 -4.46 3.87 -4.11
N VAL A 44 -3.73 2.77 -4.21
CA VAL A 44 -3.73 1.86 -5.35
C VAL A 44 -3.92 0.42 -4.88
N VAL A 45 -4.38 -0.45 -5.78
CA VAL A 45 -4.41 -1.89 -5.56
C VAL A 45 -2.99 -2.44 -5.71
N ILE A 46 -2.48 -3.11 -4.68
CA ILE A 46 -1.19 -3.81 -4.69
C ILE A 46 -1.36 -5.25 -5.15
N THR A 47 -2.40 -5.92 -4.65
CA THR A 47 -2.85 -7.21 -5.17
C THR A 47 -4.37 -7.30 -5.06
N ALA A 48 -5.00 -7.90 -6.06
CA ALA A 48 -6.44 -8.16 -6.06
C ALA A 48 -6.78 -9.63 -5.75
N ALA A 49 -5.80 -10.54 -5.82
CA ALA A 49 -5.96 -11.96 -5.60
C ALA A 49 -4.63 -12.60 -5.12
N PRO A 50 -4.65 -13.57 -4.19
CA PRO A 50 -5.84 -14.20 -3.58
C PRO A 50 -6.53 -13.35 -2.51
N VAL A 51 -5.88 -12.27 -2.04
CA VAL A 51 -6.40 -11.34 -1.04
C VAL A 51 -6.35 -9.93 -1.63
N CYS A 52 -7.37 -9.12 -1.40
CA CYS A 52 -7.34 -7.72 -1.81
C CYS A 52 -6.47 -6.93 -0.85
N VAL A 53 -5.39 -6.33 -1.35
CA VAL A 53 -4.51 -5.43 -0.59
C VAL A 53 -4.42 -4.11 -1.33
N VAL A 54 -4.74 -3.03 -0.62
CA VAL A 54 -4.68 -1.66 -1.12
C VAL A 54 -3.71 -0.85 -0.29
N GLN A 55 -3.03 0.09 -0.92
CA GLN A 55 -2.00 0.87 -0.25
C GLN A 55 -1.94 2.30 -0.75
N ARG A 56 -1.73 3.22 0.19
CA ARG A 56 -1.31 4.59 -0.07
C ARG A 56 0.04 4.83 0.57
N LEU A 57 0.92 5.56 -0.11
CA LEU A 57 2.20 5.94 0.49
C LEU A 57 2.05 7.14 1.42
N ARG A 58 2.73 7.07 2.55
CA ARG A 58 2.90 8.17 3.51
C ARG A 58 3.92 9.16 2.96
N ASP A 59 3.62 10.45 3.04
CA ASP A 59 4.57 11.52 2.70
C ASP A 59 5.49 11.82 3.89
N ILE A 60 6.57 11.03 4.02
CA ILE A 60 7.59 11.20 5.05
C ILE A 60 8.95 11.29 4.35
N ASN A 61 9.68 12.38 4.61
CA ASN A 61 11.07 12.53 4.19
C ASN A 61 11.95 11.67 5.09
N ALA A 62 12.17 10.41 4.70
CA ALA A 62 12.89 9.42 5.48
C ALA A 62 14.10 8.85 4.73
N THR A 63 15.15 8.57 5.49
CA THR A 63 16.35 7.88 5.01
C THR A 63 16.51 6.53 5.68
N ILE A 64 17.13 5.58 4.99
CA ILE A 64 17.64 4.32 5.55
C ILE A 64 19.10 4.22 5.11
N LEU A 65 20.03 3.97 6.04
CA LEU A 65 21.47 4.02 5.77
C LEU A 65 21.90 5.36 5.13
N ARG A 66 21.24 6.46 5.54
CA ARG A 66 21.44 7.84 5.01
C ARG A 66 21.03 8.04 3.54
N LEU A 67 20.41 7.06 2.91
CA LEU A 67 19.85 7.18 1.57
C LEU A 67 18.35 7.42 1.65
N GLN A 68 17.86 8.40 0.89
CA GLN A 68 16.45 8.72 0.81
C GLN A 68 15.65 7.52 0.31
N THR A 69 14.53 7.20 0.97
CA THR A 69 13.63 6.13 0.57
C THR A 69 12.26 6.69 0.17
N GLN A 70 11.72 6.15 -0.92
CA GLN A 70 10.33 6.31 -1.33
C GLN A 70 9.65 4.94 -1.47
N SER A 71 10.28 3.91 -0.90
CA SER A 71 9.87 2.53 -1.07
C SER A 71 8.51 2.28 -0.42
N PRO A 72 7.58 1.59 -1.10
CA PRO A 72 6.35 1.08 -0.50
C PRO A 72 6.56 0.21 0.74
N LEU A 73 7.76 -0.38 0.91
CA LEU A 73 8.14 -1.15 2.09
C LEU A 73 8.46 -0.26 3.30
N ALA A 74 8.85 0.99 3.08
CA ALA A 74 9.23 1.93 4.13
C ALA A 74 8.08 2.89 4.49
N LEU A 75 7.25 3.23 3.50
CA LEU A 75 6.23 4.28 3.62
C LEU A 75 4.77 3.78 3.51
N PRO A 76 4.37 2.59 3.97
CA PRO A 76 3.02 2.10 3.76
C PRO A 76 1.97 2.78 4.64
N PHE A 77 0.78 2.97 4.08
CA PHE A 77 -0.50 2.84 4.76
C PHE A 77 -1.30 1.83 3.95
N ALA A 78 -1.39 0.60 4.44
CA ALA A 78 -1.92 -0.53 3.72
C ALA A 78 -3.10 -1.15 4.48
N LEU A 79 -4.07 -1.63 3.72
CA LEU A 79 -5.22 -2.38 4.21
C LEU A 79 -5.37 -3.66 3.40
N SER A 80 -5.74 -4.75 4.07
CA SER A 80 -5.96 -6.07 3.50
C SER A 80 -7.34 -6.59 3.88
N PHE A 81 -8.01 -7.23 2.94
CA PHE A 81 -9.38 -7.71 3.07
C PHE A 81 -9.48 -9.16 2.61
N GLU A 82 -9.72 -10.07 3.54
CA GLU A 82 -9.89 -11.49 3.27
C GLU A 82 -11.36 -11.88 3.08
N SER A 83 -11.62 -12.92 2.30
CA SER A 83 -12.98 -13.41 2.02
C SER A 83 -13.67 -14.05 3.23
N ASN A 84 -12.92 -14.38 4.28
CA ASN A 84 -13.44 -14.91 5.55
C ASN A 84 -13.88 -13.79 6.52
N GLY A 85 -13.80 -12.52 6.12
CA GLY A 85 -14.17 -11.36 6.94
C GLY A 85 -13.05 -10.86 7.87
N LEU A 86 -11.82 -11.35 7.73
CA LEU A 86 -10.65 -10.78 8.39
C LEU A 86 -10.15 -9.55 7.63
N ASN A 87 -10.01 -8.45 8.36
CA ASN A 87 -9.47 -7.20 7.84
C ASN A 87 -8.22 -6.80 8.64
N LEU A 88 -7.14 -6.49 7.94
CA LEU A 88 -5.85 -6.14 8.53
C LEU A 88 -5.40 -4.77 8.03
N GLY A 89 -4.72 -4.02 8.89
CA GLY A 89 -4.12 -2.73 8.53
C GLY A 89 -2.71 -2.59 9.06
N GLU A 90 -1.86 -1.96 8.26
CA GLU A 90 -0.50 -1.56 8.63
C GLU A 90 -0.27 -0.12 8.21
N SER A 91 0.43 0.65 9.04
CA SER A 91 1.04 1.89 8.57
C SER A 91 2.34 2.20 9.26
N VAL A 92 3.26 2.79 8.50
CA VAL A 92 4.37 3.53 9.09
C VAL A 92 3.84 4.79 9.79
N VAL A 93 4.32 4.99 11.01
CA VAL A 93 4.02 6.11 11.88
C VAL A 93 5.31 6.67 12.45
N LEU A 94 5.32 7.96 12.70
CA LEU A 94 6.39 8.59 13.47
C LEU A 94 6.11 8.40 14.97
N GLN A 95 7.15 8.43 15.81
CA GLN A 95 6.99 8.21 17.26
C GLN A 95 5.90 9.09 17.90
N ARG A 96 5.82 10.36 17.47
CA ARG A 96 4.79 11.31 17.93
C ARG A 96 3.36 10.96 17.50
N GLU A 97 3.20 10.16 16.45
CA GLU A 97 1.92 9.78 15.85
C GLU A 97 1.33 8.52 16.48
N ILE A 98 2.13 7.74 17.21
CA ILE A 98 1.72 6.46 17.83
C ILE A 98 0.46 6.64 18.69
N ASN A 99 0.54 7.45 19.75
CA ASN A 99 -0.57 7.58 20.70
C ASN A 99 -1.82 8.23 20.07
N PRO A 100 -1.70 9.31 19.26
CA PRO A 100 -2.84 9.84 18.52
C PRO A 100 -3.52 8.81 17.62
N PHE A 101 -2.76 8.09 16.80
CA PHE A 101 -3.33 7.14 15.85
C PHE A 101 -3.96 5.94 16.54
N MET A 102 -3.28 5.35 17.53
CA MET A 102 -3.79 4.25 18.34
C MET A 102 -5.15 4.61 18.98
N ARG A 103 -5.26 5.80 19.59
CA ARG A 103 -6.52 6.26 20.20
C ARG A 103 -7.63 6.42 19.17
N GLU A 104 -7.33 6.96 17.99
CA GLU A 104 -8.32 7.16 16.94
C GLU A 104 -8.81 5.83 16.32
N LEU A 105 -7.94 4.82 16.22
CA LEU A 105 -8.32 3.45 15.85
C LEU A 105 -9.23 2.83 16.90
N GLN A 106 -8.83 2.87 18.18
CA GLN A 106 -9.60 2.30 19.29
C GLN A 106 -10.98 2.94 19.45
N LYS A 107 -11.09 4.28 19.31
CA LYS A 107 -12.37 5.00 19.31
C LYS A 107 -13.35 4.52 18.23
N ARG A 108 -12.84 3.92 17.15
CA ARG A 108 -13.63 3.38 16.03
C ARG A 108 -13.84 1.87 16.12
N GLY A 109 -13.49 1.26 17.25
CA GLY A 109 -13.66 -0.18 17.49
C GLY A 109 -12.64 -1.06 16.78
N LEU A 110 -11.52 -0.49 16.30
CA LEU A 110 -10.44 -1.25 15.69
C LEU A 110 -9.43 -1.68 16.75
N ILE A 111 -8.98 -2.93 16.68
CA ILE A 111 -8.06 -3.52 17.65
C ILE A 111 -6.63 -3.25 17.21
N VAL A 112 -5.85 -2.50 18.00
CA VAL A 112 -4.41 -2.30 17.74
C VAL A 112 -3.65 -3.48 18.31
N THR A 113 -2.89 -4.19 17.47
CA THR A 113 -2.27 -5.47 17.82
C THR A 113 -0.77 -5.37 18.05
N ALA A 114 -0.08 -4.47 17.34
CA ALA A 114 1.36 -4.30 17.49
C ALA A 114 1.82 -2.87 17.19
N VAL A 115 2.91 -2.48 17.86
CA VAL A 115 3.74 -1.32 17.50
C VAL A 115 5.20 -1.76 17.54
N HIS A 116 5.92 -1.65 16.42
CA HIS A 116 7.32 -2.08 16.31
C HIS A 116 8.08 -1.28 15.25
N ASN A 117 9.32 -1.65 14.92
CA ASN A 117 10.10 -1.01 13.86
C ASN A 117 10.63 -2.07 12.87
N HIS A 118 10.73 -1.72 11.57
CA HIS A 118 11.32 -2.60 10.54
C HIS A 118 12.81 -2.29 10.29
N TRP A 119 13.24 -1.05 10.53
CA TRP A 119 14.58 -0.56 10.18
C TRP A 119 15.42 -0.24 11.42
N LEU A 120 16.74 -0.39 11.31
CA LEU A 120 17.69 -0.09 12.40
C LEU A 120 18.39 1.26 12.25
N PHE A 121 18.56 1.75 11.01
CA PHE A 121 19.35 2.93 10.68
C PHE A 121 18.54 3.94 9.88
N ASP A 122 17.30 4.13 10.31
CA ASP A 122 16.33 5.04 9.73
C ASP A 122 16.34 6.42 10.41
N GLU A 123 16.09 7.47 9.62
CA GLU A 123 15.93 8.84 10.13
C GLU A 123 14.87 9.57 9.28
N PRO A 124 13.77 10.13 9.88
CA PRO A 124 13.40 9.99 11.29
C PRO A 124 13.07 8.55 11.65
N ARG A 125 13.01 8.26 12.96
CA ARG A 125 12.62 6.94 13.46
C ARG A 125 11.23 6.55 12.96
N LEU A 126 11.19 5.56 12.07
CA LEU A 126 10.00 4.93 11.52
C LEU A 126 9.56 3.79 12.44
N MET A 127 8.33 3.91 12.92
CA MET A 127 7.64 2.88 13.67
C MET A 127 6.48 2.37 12.82
N TYR A 128 5.97 1.19 13.12
CA TYR A 128 4.91 0.53 12.38
C TYR A 128 3.83 0.14 13.35
N MET A 129 2.59 0.38 12.98
CA MET A 129 1.42 0.01 13.76
C MET A 129 0.57 -0.96 12.97
N HIS A 130 0.13 -2.02 13.65
CA HIS A 130 -0.77 -3.04 13.12
C HIS A 130 -2.11 -2.94 13.83
N TRP A 131 -3.19 -3.09 13.07
CA TRP A 131 -4.53 -3.19 13.62
C TRP A 131 -5.38 -4.15 12.81
N GLU A 132 -6.44 -4.65 13.44
CA GLU A 132 -7.32 -5.64 12.84
C GLU A 132 -8.78 -5.43 13.24
N ASN A 133 -9.65 -6.08 12.49
CA ASN A 133 -11.03 -6.31 12.83
C ASN A 133 -11.48 -7.62 12.15
N ALA A 134 -12.36 -8.35 12.82
CA ALA A 134 -13.09 -9.47 12.22
C ALA A 134 -14.58 -9.14 12.18
N GLY A 135 -15.20 -9.34 11.01
CA GLY A 135 -16.65 -9.24 10.83
C GLY A 135 -17.18 -7.88 10.40
N ASP A 136 -16.39 -6.80 10.40
CA ASP A 136 -16.79 -5.56 9.72
C ASP A 136 -16.85 -5.78 8.20
N ASP A 137 -17.77 -5.08 7.54
CA ASP A 137 -17.74 -4.91 6.09
C ASP A 137 -16.41 -4.26 5.65
N PRO A 138 -15.77 -4.71 4.55
CA PRO A 138 -14.51 -4.15 4.06
C PRO A 138 -14.52 -2.63 3.87
N PHE A 139 -15.63 -2.04 3.41
CA PHE A 139 -15.74 -0.60 3.20
C PHE A 139 -15.81 0.16 4.52
N ASP A 140 -16.48 -0.41 5.53
CA ASP A 140 -16.51 0.15 6.88
C ASP A 140 -15.12 0.12 7.51
N PHE A 141 -14.40 -1.00 7.41
CA PHE A 141 -13.03 -1.11 7.91
C PHE A 141 -12.10 -0.10 7.24
N ALA A 142 -12.18 0.02 5.91
CA ALA A 142 -11.37 0.97 5.14
C ALA A 142 -11.65 2.42 5.54
N THR A 143 -12.93 2.77 5.67
CA THR A 143 -13.36 4.12 6.07
C THR A 143 -12.90 4.43 7.49
N LYS A 144 -13.17 3.55 8.47
CA LYS A 144 -12.73 3.73 9.86
C LYS A 144 -11.22 3.89 9.98
N SER A 145 -10.46 3.05 9.28
CA SER A 145 -9.00 3.08 9.28
C SER A 145 -8.47 4.41 8.73
N PHE A 146 -9.02 4.88 7.60
CA PHE A 146 -8.57 6.11 6.98
C PHE A 146 -9.01 7.37 7.73
N GLU A 147 -10.22 7.38 8.30
CA GLU A 147 -10.68 8.45 9.18
C GLU A 147 -9.82 8.55 10.45
N ALA A 148 -9.40 7.41 11.03
CA ALA A 148 -8.46 7.42 12.14
C ALA A 148 -7.12 8.06 11.74
N ALA A 149 -6.59 7.71 10.57
CA ALA A 149 -5.35 8.27 10.06
C ALA A 149 -5.44 9.78 9.82
N LYS A 150 -6.56 10.25 9.23
CA LYS A 150 -6.82 11.68 9.03
C LYS A 150 -6.95 12.43 10.35
N ALA A 151 -7.70 11.88 11.32
CA ALA A 151 -7.89 12.48 12.64
C ALA A 151 -6.56 12.60 13.41
N ALA A 152 -5.70 11.58 13.29
CA ALA A 152 -4.35 11.58 13.85
C ALA A 152 -3.31 12.36 13.01
N ARG A 153 -3.75 13.03 11.94
CA ARG A 153 -2.93 13.86 11.04
C ARG A 153 -1.77 13.11 10.41
N LEU A 154 -1.96 11.83 10.08
CA LEU A 154 -0.98 11.10 9.30
C LEU A 154 -0.81 11.80 7.95
N PHE A 155 -1.88 11.96 7.18
CA PHE A 155 -1.82 12.61 5.87
C PHE A 155 -1.98 14.13 6.01
N LYS A 156 -1.09 14.89 5.36
CA LYS A 156 -1.25 16.34 5.24
C LYS A 156 -2.55 16.64 4.48
N ARG A 157 -3.22 17.73 4.86
CA ARG A 157 -4.38 18.25 4.13
C ARG A 157 -3.97 18.79 2.77
#